data_AF-A0A3D0WAP9-F1
#
_entry.id   AF-A0A3D0WAP9-F1
#
_cell.length_a   1.000
_cell.length_b   1.000
_cell.length_c   1.000
_cell.angle_alpha   90.00
_cell.angle_beta   90.00
_cell.angle_gamma   90.00
#
_symmetry.space_group_name_H-M   'P 1'
#
loop_
_entity.id
_entity.type
_entity.pdbx_description
1 polymer ?
#
loop_
_entity_poly.entity_id
_entity_poly.type
_entity_poly.pdbx_seq_one_letter_code
_entity_poly.pdbx_strand_id
1 'polypeptide(L)' 'IVAGGGRHNPTLMAMIAERTGLTPEPADALGWNGDALEAEGFAYIAVRALKGLPISFPGTTGAPEPMTGGVVHRACA' A
#
# COMPACT_ATOMS: atom_id res chain seq x y z
N ILE A 1 -3.58 2.39 -11.49
CA ILE A 1 -2.42 1.54 -11.12
C ILE A 1 -2.92 0.35 -10.32
N VAL A 2 -2.45 -0.85 -10.64
CA VAL A 2 -2.83 -2.11 -9.98
C VAL A 2 -1.59 -2.80 -9.43
N ALA A 3 -1.64 -3.21 -8.16
CA ALA A 3 -0.58 -3.93 -7.48
C ALA A 3 -1.08 -5.28 -6.94
N GLY A 4 -0.18 -6.06 -6.34
CA GLY A 4 -0.48 -7.39 -5.81
C GLY A 4 -0.69 -8.44 -6.92
N GLY A 5 -0.97 -9.67 -6.52
CA GLY A 5 -1.07 -10.81 -7.46
C GLY A 5 -2.21 -10.67 -8.48
N GLY A 6 -3.28 -9.96 -8.13
CA GLY A 6 -4.43 -9.74 -9.01
C GLY A 6 -4.10 -9.02 -10.32
N ARG A 7 -3.03 -8.22 -10.35
CA ARG A 7 -2.57 -7.52 -11.57
C ARG A 7 -2.18 -8.48 -12.71
N HIS A 8 -1.83 -9.73 -12.38
CA HIS A 8 -1.50 -10.78 -13.34
C HIS A 8 -2.73 -11.49 -13.92
N ASN A 9 -3.94 -11.21 -13.43
CA ASN A 9 -5.17 -11.85 -13.89
C ASN A 9 -5.80 -11.05 -15.05
N PRO A 10 -5.72 -11.53 -16.30
CA PRO A 10 -6.23 -10.78 -17.45
C PRO A 10 -7.76 -10.60 -17.43
N THR A 11 -8.50 -11.59 -16.92
CA THR A 11 -9.96 -11.49 -16.76
C THR A 11 -10.33 -10.40 -15.78
N LEU A 12 -9.64 -10.32 -14.63
CA LEU A 12 -9.85 -9.27 -13.64
C LEU A 12 -9.57 -7.89 -14.24
N MET A 13 -8.47 -7.74 -14.98
CA MET A 13 -8.09 -6.47 -15.61
C MET A 13 -9.13 -6.02 -16.65
N ALA A 14 -9.63 -6.93 -17.49
CA ALA A 14 -10.69 -6.63 -18.45
C ALA A 14 -11.97 -6.16 -17.75
N MET A 15 -12.38 -6.83 -16.67
CA MET A 15 -13.57 -6.46 -15.90
C MET A 15 -13.42 -5.10 -15.20
N ILE A 16 -12.24 -4.78 -14.66
CA ILE A 16 -11.97 -3.47 -14.06
C ILE A 16 -12.04 -2.39 -15.15
N ALA A 17 -11.45 -2.64 -16.32
CA ALA A 17 -11.47 -1.69 -17.43
C ALA A 17 -12.89 -1.37 -17.89
N GLU A 18 -13.71 -2.42 -18.10
CA GLU A 18 -15.11 -2.28 -18.50
C GLU A 18 -15.93 -1.47 -17.49
N ARG A 19 -15.77 -1.75 -16.19
CA ARG A 19 -16.58 -1.12 -15.14
C ARG A 19 -16.16 0.30 -14.80
N THR A 20 -14.89 0.64 -15.00
CA THR A 20 -14.36 1.97 -14.65
C THR A 20 -14.25 2.91 -15.84
N GLY A 21 -14.21 2.37 -17.07
CA GLY A 21 -13.88 3.14 -18.28
C GLY A 21 -12.40 3.58 -18.33
N LEU A 22 -11.56 3.06 -17.43
CA LEU A 22 -10.14 3.39 -17.33
C LEU A 22 -9.28 2.18 -17.71
N THR A 23 -8.09 2.41 -18.25
CA THR A 23 -7.14 1.32 -18.50
C THR A 23 -6.38 0.99 -17.21
N PRO A 24 -6.49 -0.24 -16.66
CA PRO A 24 -5.72 -0.62 -15.49
C PRO A 24 -4.26 -0.85 -15.89
N GLU A 25 -3.36 -0.04 -15.33
CA GLU A 25 -1.92 -0.20 -15.55
C GLU A 25 -1.28 -0.93 -14.36
N PRO A 26 -0.44 -1.96 -14.59
CA PRO A 26 0.29 -2.63 -13.52
C PRO A 26 1.33 -1.69 -12.92
N ALA A 27 1.60 -1.82 -11.62
CA ALA A 27 2.63 -1.04 -10.93
C ALA A 27 4.02 -1.17 -11.60
N ASP A 28 4.29 -2.33 -12.21
CA ASP A 28 5.52 -2.64 -12.95
C ASP A 28 5.74 -1.70 -14.14
N ALA A 29 4.67 -1.16 -14.74
CA ALA A 29 4.76 -0.17 -15.83
C ALA A 29 5.36 1.17 -15.36
N LEU A 30 5.33 1.45 -14.05
CA LEU A 30 5.97 2.60 -13.42
C LEU A 30 7.40 2.30 -12.92
N GLY A 31 7.92 1.11 -13.21
CA GLY A 31 9.22 0.65 -12.71
C GLY A 31 9.20 0.20 -11.24
N TRP A 32 8.02 -0.01 -10.66
CA TRP A 32 7.88 -0.49 -9.29
C TRP A 32 7.87 -2.01 -9.22
N ASN A 33 8.31 -2.58 -8.11
CA ASN A 33 8.11 -4.00 -7.85
C ASN A 33 6.69 -4.23 -7.31
N GLY A 34 5.75 -4.59 -8.20
CA GLY A 34 4.36 -4.79 -7.84
C GLY A 34 4.11 -5.92 -6.84
N ASP A 35 5.04 -6.85 -6.67
CA ASP A 35 4.98 -7.93 -5.67
C ASP A 35 5.53 -7.52 -4.30
N ALA A 36 6.49 -6.57 -4.27
CA ALA A 36 7.07 -6.07 -3.03
C ALA A 36 6.33 -4.88 -2.42
N LEU A 37 5.41 -4.26 -3.17
CA LEU A 37 4.78 -2.98 -2.79
C LEU A 37 4.14 -3.00 -1.39
N GLU A 38 3.46 -4.10 -1.02
CA GLU A 38 2.87 -4.22 0.32
C GLU A 38 3.95 -4.30 1.41
N ALA A 39 5.02 -5.07 1.19
CA ALA A 39 6.14 -5.18 2.13
C ALA A 39 6.89 -3.85 2.29
N GLU A 40 7.10 -3.11 1.20
CA GLU A 40 7.65 -1.76 1.20
C GLU A 40 6.74 -0.77 1.96
N GLY A 41 5.41 -0.91 1.80
CA GLY A 41 4.41 -0.17 2.57
C GLY A 41 4.56 -0.39 4.08
N PHE A 42 4.74 -1.64 4.51
CA PHE A 42 5.02 -1.97 5.91
C PHE A 42 6.35 -1.37 6.40
N ALA A 43 7.40 -1.43 5.59
CA ALA A 43 8.68 -0.82 5.92
C ALA A 43 8.56 0.71 6.09
N TYR A 44 7.81 1.38 5.21
CA TYR A 44 7.54 2.81 5.29
C TYR A 44 6.83 3.19 6.60
N ILE A 45 5.75 2.49 6.97
CA ILE A 45 5.05 2.78 8.22
C ILE A 45 5.88 2.43 9.45
N ALA A 46 6.74 1.41 9.40
CA ALA A 46 7.67 1.09 10.49
C ALA A 46 8.67 2.24 10.73
N VAL A 47 9.29 2.78 9.68
CA VAL A 47 10.19 3.95 9.79
C VAL A 47 9.44 5.17 10.33
N ARG A 48 8.18 5.37 9.95
CA ARG A 48 7.36 6.46 10.49
C ARG A 48 7.05 6.29 11.96
N ALA A 49 6.71 5.07 12.40
CA ALA A 49 6.52 4.76 13.81
C ALA A 49 7.78 5.05 14.63
N LEU A 50 8.97 4.66 14.14
CA LEU A 50 10.26 4.97 14.77
C LEU A 50 10.53 6.49 14.88
N LYS A 51 10.00 7.29 13.94
CA LYS A 51 10.11 8.75 13.92
C LYS A 51 8.95 9.46 14.62
N GLY A 52 7.99 8.74 15.20
CA GLY A 52 6.78 9.33 15.81
C GLY A 52 5.86 10.02 14.81
N LEU A 53 5.94 9.69 13.52
CA LEU A 53 5.16 10.32 12.46
C LEU A 53 3.81 9.60 12.26
N PRO A 54 2.75 10.31 11.82
CA PRO A 54 1.44 9.69 11.60
C PRO A 54 1.46 8.57 10.55
N ILE A 55 0.77 7.46 10.81
CA ILE A 55 0.60 6.32 9.89
C ILE A 55 -0.88 6.04 9.56
N SER A 56 -1.80 6.68 10.28
CA SER A 56 -3.25 6.58 10.10
C SER A 56 -3.84 7.98 10.02
N PHE A 57 -4.75 8.21 9.08
CA PHE A 57 -5.31 9.54 8.80
C PHE A 57 -6.85 9.49 8.78
N PRO A 58 -7.53 10.60 9.14
CA PRO A 58 -9.00 10.64 9.16
C PRO A 58 -9.64 10.18 7.84
N GLY A 59 -9.09 10.61 6.70
CA GLY A 59 -9.62 10.28 5.37
C GLY A 59 -9.43 8.82 4.93
N THR A 60 -8.58 8.05 5.61
CA THR A 60 -8.33 6.63 5.27
C THR A 60 -9.03 5.68 6.22
N THR A 61 -9.00 5.96 7.54
CA THR A 61 -9.42 5.02 8.58
C THR A 61 -10.48 5.58 9.54
N GLY A 62 -10.78 6.89 9.46
CA GLY A 62 -11.66 7.56 10.41
C GLY A 62 -11.01 7.89 11.76
N ALA A 63 -9.68 7.84 11.88
CA ALA A 63 -8.97 8.32 13.07
C ALA A 63 -9.36 9.80 13.39
N PRO A 64 -9.46 10.21 14.67
CA PRO A 64 -9.91 11.55 15.04
C PRO A 64 -8.98 12.67 14.55
N GLU A 65 -7.70 12.37 14.40
CA GLU A 65 -6.66 13.23 13.84
C GLU A 65 -5.56 12.36 13.22
N PRO A 66 -4.52 12.91 12.56
CA PRO A 66 -3.37 12.12 12.12
C PRO A 66 -2.68 11.44 13.30
N MET A 67 -2.73 10.10 13.35
CA MET A 67 -2.23 9.30 14.47
C MET A 67 -1.01 8.47 14.08
N THR A 68 -0.04 8.42 14.98
CA THR A 68 1.02 7.39 14.96
C THR A 68 0.46 6.03 15.43
N GLY A 69 1.28 4.98 15.40
CA GLY A 69 0.90 3.65 15.88
C GLY A 69 2.04 2.64 15.78
N GLY A 70 1.71 1.36 15.98
CA GLY A 70 2.68 0.26 16.03
C GLY A 70 3.36 0.11 17.39
N VAL A 71 3.98 -1.05 17.61
CA VAL A 71 4.74 -1.37 18.83
C VAL A 71 6.17 -1.71 18.44
N VAL A 72 7.14 -1.00 19.00
CA VAL A 72 8.56 -1.25 18.74
C VAL A 72 9.06 -2.35 19.66
N HIS A 73 9.27 -3.53 19.10
CA HIS A 73 9.98 -4.62 19.78
C HIS A 73 11.46 -4.50 19.45
N ARG A 74 12.30 -4.34 20.49
CA ARG A 74 13.75 -4.29 20.31
C ARG A 74 14.28 -5.71 20.17
N ALA A 75 15.18 -5.93 19.20
CA ALA A 75 15.90 -7.19 19.10
C ALA A 75 16.67 -7.44 20.40
N CYS A 76 16.63 -8.68 20.90
CA CYS A 76 17.56 -9.09 21.94
C CYS A 76 18.98 -9.06 21.37
N ALA A 77 19.93 -8.59 22.19
CA ALA A 77 21.35 -8.63 21.87
C ALA A 77 21.86 -10.08 21.84
#